data_AF-A0A934HUX6-F1
#
_entry.id   AF-A0A934HUX6-F1
#
_cell.length_a   1.000
_cell.length_b   1.000
_cell.length_c   1.000
_cell.angle_alpha   90.00
_cell.angle_beta   90.00
_cell.angle_gamma   90.00
#
_symmetry.space_group_name_H-M   'P 1'
#
loop_
_entity.id
_entity.type
_entity.pdbx_description
1 polymer ?
#
loop_
_entity_poly.entity_id
_entity_poly.type
_entity_poly.pdbx_seq_one_letter_code
_entity_poly.pdbx_strand_id
1 'polypeptide(L)'
;MKKVVFTLFLLVGLICTPYPCYAYEFTEKLPSINKTYKPPEQSREELYQDIFVSLLMPEIQKSVDNYYKEFFTDTPMVAPYDLTILKAERPNGYRTFVFMIELEVYPYFGAHNSVGVDRITIRLGGSGDVKVEKFEHIKSYELPPNYQNIVKKKY
;
A
#
# COMPACT_ATOMS: atom_id res chain seq x y z
N MET A 1 65.94 -22.76 4.17
CA MET A 1 64.83 -23.23 3.31
C MET A 1 63.47 -23.19 3.99
N LYS A 2 63.29 -23.80 5.19
CA LYS A 2 61.98 -23.79 5.91
C LYS A 2 61.39 -22.41 6.20
N LYS A 3 62.22 -21.42 6.58
CA LYS A 3 61.75 -20.05 6.87
C LYS A 3 61.26 -19.33 5.61
N VAL A 4 61.95 -19.48 4.48
CA VAL A 4 61.59 -18.85 3.18
C VAL A 4 60.29 -19.43 2.63
N VAL A 5 60.07 -20.74 2.77
CA VAL A 5 58.81 -21.39 2.38
C VAL A 5 57.64 -20.88 3.25
N PHE A 6 57.87 -20.69 4.55
CA PHE A 6 56.85 -20.16 5.46
C PHE A 6 56.51 -18.69 5.15
N THR A 7 57.50 -17.87 4.80
CA THR A 7 57.27 -16.48 4.38
C THR A 7 56.50 -16.39 3.06
N LEU A 8 56.74 -17.33 2.14
CA LEU A 8 56.02 -17.39 0.86
C LEU A 8 54.53 -17.77 1.05
N PHE A 9 54.22 -18.69 1.95
CA PHE A 9 52.83 -19.06 2.28
C PHE A 9 52.05 -17.93 2.95
N LEU A 10 52.71 -17.10 3.77
CA LEU A 10 52.09 -15.94 4.43
C LEU A 10 51.74 -14.81 3.44
N LEU A 11 52.55 -14.63 2.40
CA LEU A 11 52.30 -13.66 1.32
C LEU A 11 51.16 -14.09 0.39
N VAL A 12 50.99 -15.39 0.12
CA VAL A 12 49.88 -15.90 -0.70
C VAL A 12 48.53 -15.81 0.04
N GLY A 13 48.53 -15.99 1.37
CA GLY A 13 47.31 -15.86 2.19
C GLY A 13 46.72 -14.45 2.26
N LEU A 14 47.56 -13.41 2.13
CA LEU A 14 47.13 -12.00 2.13
C LEU A 14 46.45 -11.57 0.81
N ILE A 15 46.59 -12.35 -0.27
CA ILE A 15 45.94 -12.07 -1.57
C ILE A 15 44.56 -12.75 -1.66
N CYS A 16 44.23 -13.64 -0.70
CA CYS A 16 42.94 -14.34 -0.58
C CYS A 16 41.98 -13.70 0.44
N THR A 17 42.10 -12.40 0.73
CA THR A 17 40.99 -11.69 1.38
C THR A 17 39.83 -11.65 0.40
N PRO A 18 38.58 -11.94 0.80
CA PRO A 18 37.44 -11.78 -0.09
C PRO A 18 37.41 -10.32 -0.53
N TYR A 19 37.63 -10.07 -1.82
CA TYR A 19 37.31 -8.78 -2.43
C TYR A 19 35.93 -8.38 -1.93
N PRO A 20 35.69 -7.12 -1.52
CA PRO A 20 34.37 -6.71 -1.10
C PRO A 20 33.41 -7.09 -2.22
N CYS A 21 32.56 -8.08 -1.93
CA CYS A 21 31.47 -8.44 -2.81
C CYS A 21 30.55 -7.23 -2.76
N TYR A 22 30.74 -6.31 -3.69
CA TYR A 22 29.77 -5.26 -3.92
C TYR A 22 28.51 -5.99 -4.37
N ALA A 23 27.52 -6.07 -3.47
CA ALA A 23 26.17 -6.39 -3.88
C ALA A 23 25.75 -5.29 -4.84
N TYR A 24 25.78 -5.59 -6.13
CA TYR A 24 25.16 -4.73 -7.12
C TYR A 24 23.66 -4.92 -6.95
N GLU A 25 22.96 -3.85 -6.61
CA GLU A 25 21.52 -3.83 -6.68
C GLU A 25 21.17 -3.76 -8.16
N PHE A 26 20.59 -4.84 -8.70
CA PHE A 26 20.03 -4.82 -10.04
C PHE A 26 18.81 -3.92 -10.02
N THR A 27 19.03 -2.65 -10.28
CA THR A 27 17.95 -1.73 -10.66
C THR A 27 17.62 -2.00 -12.12
N GLU A 28 17.04 -3.17 -12.37
CA GLU A 28 16.34 -3.37 -13.62
C GLU A 28 15.25 -2.30 -13.65
N LYS A 29 15.43 -1.32 -14.53
CA LYS A 29 14.42 -0.34 -14.89
C LYS A 29 13.37 -1.12 -15.67
N LEU A 30 12.60 -1.95 -14.95
CA LEU A 30 11.52 -2.74 -15.49
C LEU A 30 10.57 -1.74 -16.18
N PRO A 31 10.16 -1.99 -17.43
CA PRO A 31 9.07 -1.22 -18.02
C PRO A 31 7.89 -1.28 -17.05
N SER A 32 7.41 -0.10 -16.64
CA SER A 32 6.38 0.12 -15.64
C SER A 32 5.06 -0.51 -16.07
N ILE A 33 4.96 -1.82 -15.95
CA ILE A 33 3.69 -2.47 -15.69
C ILE A 33 3.50 -2.23 -14.20
N ASN A 34 2.72 -1.20 -13.85
CA ASN A 34 2.36 -0.85 -12.47
C ASN A 34 1.53 -1.99 -11.87
N LYS A 35 2.15 -3.13 -11.62
CA LYS A 35 1.54 -4.22 -10.91
C LYS A 35 1.63 -3.84 -9.44
N THR A 36 0.50 -3.43 -8.88
CA THR A 36 0.43 -3.19 -7.44
C THR A 36 0.92 -4.43 -6.71
N TYR A 37 1.82 -4.22 -5.76
CA TYR A 37 2.33 -5.29 -4.93
C TYR A 37 1.17 -5.96 -4.19
N LYS A 38 1.15 -7.29 -4.22
CA LYS A 38 0.24 -8.11 -3.41
C LYS A 38 1.11 -9.01 -2.55
N PRO A 39 0.88 -9.03 -1.22
CA PRO A 39 1.59 -9.95 -0.36
C PRO A 39 1.28 -11.40 -0.77
N PRO A 40 2.19 -12.35 -0.52
CA PRO A 40 1.90 -13.76 -0.80
C PRO A 40 0.72 -14.26 0.04
N GLU A 41 -0.14 -15.08 -0.56
CA GLU A 41 -1.31 -15.68 0.09
C GLU A 41 -0.88 -16.48 1.33
N GLN A 42 -1.64 -16.35 2.42
CA GLN A 42 -1.39 -16.95 3.74
C GLN A 42 -0.05 -16.56 4.38
N SER A 43 0.60 -15.50 3.89
CA SER A 43 1.83 -15.02 4.49
C SER A 43 1.57 -14.20 5.75
N ARG A 44 2.60 -14.09 6.60
CA ARG A 44 2.58 -13.15 7.73
C ARG A 44 2.43 -11.70 7.26
N GLU A 45 2.92 -11.37 6.07
CA GLU A 45 2.80 -10.03 5.51
C GLU A 45 1.34 -9.72 5.16
N GLU A 46 0.64 -10.64 4.51
CA GLU A 46 -0.79 -10.52 4.23
C GLU A 46 -1.59 -10.36 5.52
N LEU A 47 -1.34 -11.21 6.52
CA LEU A 47 -1.99 -11.09 7.83
C LEU A 47 -1.75 -9.72 8.48
N TYR A 48 -0.52 -9.18 8.41
CA TYR A 48 -0.22 -7.86 8.96
C TYR A 48 -0.86 -6.73 8.16
N GLN A 49 -0.94 -6.89 6.83
CA GLN A 49 -1.66 -5.96 5.97
C GLN A 49 -3.15 -5.93 6.32
N ASP A 50 -3.78 -7.09 6.54
CA ASP A 50 -5.19 -7.18 6.90
C ASP A 50 -5.49 -6.52 8.25
N ILE A 51 -4.64 -6.76 9.26
CA ILE A 51 -4.73 -6.08 10.56
C ILE A 51 -4.59 -4.56 10.38
N PHE A 52 -3.61 -4.12 9.61
CA PHE A 52 -3.35 -2.71 9.35
C PHE A 52 -4.53 -2.03 8.63
N VAL A 53 -5.04 -2.64 7.57
CA VAL A 53 -6.20 -2.14 6.83
C VAL A 53 -7.42 -2.08 7.74
N SER A 54 -7.67 -3.13 8.53
CA SER A 54 -8.79 -3.17 9.48
C SER A 54 -8.77 -2.00 10.48
N LEU A 55 -7.58 -1.60 10.94
CA LEU A 55 -7.42 -0.45 11.83
C LEU A 55 -7.70 0.90 11.13
N LEU A 56 -7.46 1.00 9.82
CA LEU A 56 -7.73 2.21 9.03
C LEU A 56 -9.17 2.31 8.52
N MET A 57 -9.92 1.21 8.52
CA MET A 57 -11.30 1.16 8.00
C MET A 57 -12.22 2.26 8.52
N PRO A 58 -12.20 2.67 9.81
CA PRO A 58 -13.07 3.74 10.28
C PRO A 58 -12.87 5.07 9.53
N GLU A 59 -11.62 5.46 9.26
CA GLU A 59 -11.34 6.71 8.53
C GLU A 59 -11.54 6.55 7.02
N ILE A 60 -11.31 5.36 6.47
CA ILE A 60 -11.62 5.03 5.06
C ILE A 60 -13.13 5.17 4.81
N GLN A 61 -13.95 4.46 5.61
CA GLN A 61 -15.41 4.48 5.46
C GLN A 61 -15.96 5.88 5.66
N LYS A 62 -15.50 6.60 6.69
CA LYS A 62 -15.89 7.99 6.94
C LYS A 62 -15.55 8.93 5.78
N SER A 63 -14.44 8.71 5.08
CA SER A 63 -14.08 9.51 3.90
C SER A 63 -15.06 9.29 2.75
N VAL A 64 -15.39 8.02 2.49
CA VAL A 64 -16.39 7.61 1.50
C VAL A 64 -17.78 8.14 1.86
N ASP A 65 -18.21 7.99 3.12
CA ASP A 65 -19.48 8.51 3.61
C ASP A 65 -19.60 10.02 3.38
N ASN A 66 -18.54 10.76 3.69
CA ASN A 66 -18.52 12.21 3.55
C ASN A 66 -18.67 12.67 2.10
N TYR A 67 -18.10 11.93 1.15
CA TYR A 67 -18.25 12.23 -0.27
C TYR A 67 -19.64 11.82 -0.78
N TYR A 68 -20.06 10.59 -0.50
CA TYR A 68 -21.24 10.00 -1.13
C TYR A 68 -22.59 10.38 -0.52
N LYS A 69 -22.62 10.90 0.71
CA LYS A 69 -23.87 11.36 1.36
C LYS A 69 -24.63 12.42 0.57
N GLU A 70 -23.96 13.14 -0.33
CA GLU A 70 -24.60 14.12 -1.20
C GLU A 70 -25.32 13.49 -2.40
N PHE A 71 -24.86 12.32 -2.85
CA PHE A 71 -25.31 11.67 -4.09
C PHE A 71 -26.36 10.59 -3.82
N PHE A 72 -26.33 9.99 -2.63
CA PHE A 72 -27.19 8.88 -2.27
C PHE A 72 -27.92 9.11 -0.95
N THR A 73 -29.08 8.47 -0.77
CA THR A 73 -29.85 8.49 0.49
C THR A 73 -29.17 7.71 1.61
N ASP A 74 -28.34 6.73 1.25
CA ASP A 74 -27.48 5.95 2.13
C ASP A 74 -26.05 5.97 1.58
N THR A 75 -25.03 5.62 2.36
CA THR A 75 -23.63 5.67 1.89
C THR A 75 -23.12 4.28 1.48
N PRO A 76 -22.30 4.18 0.42
CA PRO A 76 -21.74 2.91 -0.02
C PRO A 76 -20.72 2.39 1.00
N MET A 77 -20.63 1.07 1.12
CA MET A 77 -19.68 0.39 2.00
C MET A 77 -18.33 0.22 1.31
N VAL A 78 -17.25 0.11 2.10
CA VAL A 78 -15.93 -0.32 1.65
C VAL A 78 -15.58 -1.64 2.32
N ALA A 79 -15.18 -2.65 1.54
CA ALA A 79 -14.74 -3.93 2.07
C ALA A 79 -13.23 -3.90 2.34
N PRO A 80 -12.75 -4.35 3.51
CA PRO A 80 -11.31 -4.29 3.86
C PRO A 80 -10.43 -5.15 2.95
N TYR A 81 -11.00 -6.22 2.35
CA TYR A 81 -10.29 -7.11 1.42
C TYR A 81 -10.35 -6.63 -0.04
N ASP A 82 -11.16 -5.61 -0.35
CA ASP A 82 -11.35 -5.10 -1.71
C ASP A 82 -10.88 -3.64 -1.79
N LEU A 83 -9.58 -3.48 -1.61
CA LEU A 83 -8.87 -2.22 -1.80
C LEU A 83 -7.42 -2.49 -2.21
N THR A 84 -6.74 -1.44 -2.64
CA THR A 84 -5.37 -1.53 -3.15
C THR A 84 -4.49 -0.49 -2.47
N ILE A 85 -3.40 -0.92 -1.82
CA ILE A 85 -2.37 -0.01 -1.33
C ILE A 85 -1.48 0.37 -2.53
N LEU A 86 -1.67 1.58 -3.06
CA LEU A 86 -0.89 2.09 -4.19
C LEU A 86 0.55 2.42 -3.75
N LYS A 87 0.68 3.02 -2.57
CA LYS A 87 1.96 3.48 -2.03
C LYS A 87 1.92 3.53 -0.50
N ALA A 88 3.01 3.13 0.15
CA ALA A 88 3.22 3.36 1.57
C ALA A 88 4.68 3.76 1.82
N GLU A 89 4.91 4.93 2.42
CA GLU A 89 6.26 5.46 2.61
C GLU A 89 6.44 6.14 3.97
N ARG A 90 7.70 6.28 4.37
CA ARG A 90 8.10 7.12 5.50
C ARG A 90 8.61 8.44 4.96
N PRO A 91 7.82 9.53 5.01
CA PRO A 91 8.25 10.82 4.47
C PRO A 91 9.51 11.36 5.16
N ASN A 92 9.78 10.92 6.39
CA ASN A 92 10.87 11.42 7.23
C ASN A 92 12.05 10.42 7.34
N GLY A 93 12.07 9.36 6.53
CA GLY A 93 13.19 8.42 6.45
C GLY A 93 13.08 7.17 7.33
N TYR A 94 14.18 6.42 7.40
CA TYR A 94 14.20 5.08 8.00
C TYR A 94 13.90 5.10 9.51
N ARG A 95 13.08 4.14 9.97
CA ARG A 95 12.58 3.99 11.35
C ARG A 95 11.82 5.18 11.95
N THR A 96 11.36 6.14 11.15
CA THR A 96 10.32 7.06 11.63
C THR A 96 8.97 6.36 11.68
N PHE A 97 8.16 6.72 12.67
CA PHE A 97 6.78 6.24 12.83
C PHE A 97 5.80 7.29 12.31
N VAL A 98 6.08 7.83 11.14
CA VAL A 98 5.14 8.65 10.37
C VAL A 98 5.06 7.99 9.02
N PHE A 99 3.85 7.72 8.58
CA PHE A 99 3.58 7.02 7.33
C PHE A 99 2.65 7.85 6.46
N MET A 100 2.96 7.91 5.17
CA MET A 100 2.04 8.38 4.14
C MET A 100 1.60 7.18 3.33
N ILE A 101 0.30 6.93 3.29
CA ILE A 101 -0.31 5.78 2.64
C ILE A 101 -1.30 6.30 1.60
N GLU A 102 -1.17 5.83 0.37
CA GLU A 102 -2.12 6.08 -0.71
C GLU A 102 -2.88 4.80 -1.01
N LEU A 103 -4.21 4.86 -0.88
CA LEU A 103 -5.12 3.75 -1.06
C LEU A 103 -6.04 4.04 -2.25
N GLU A 104 -6.33 3.01 -3.04
CA GLU A 104 -7.46 2.99 -3.99
C GLU A 104 -8.55 2.08 -3.42
N VAL A 105 -9.77 2.60 -3.33
CA VAL A 105 -10.92 1.92 -2.73
C VAL A 105 -12.08 1.84 -3.72
N TYR A 106 -12.93 0.83 -3.54
CA TYR A 106 -14.05 0.53 -4.43
C TYR A 106 -15.37 0.50 -3.65
N PRO A 107 -15.97 1.67 -3.33
CA PRO A 107 -17.21 1.70 -2.57
C PRO A 107 -18.34 1.00 -3.32
N TYR A 108 -19.22 0.30 -2.60
CA TYR A 108 -20.27 -0.51 -3.21
C TYR A 108 -21.59 -0.50 -2.42
N PHE A 109 -22.68 -0.89 -3.09
CA PHE A 109 -23.95 -1.25 -2.46
C PHE A 109 -24.29 -2.73 -2.64
N GLY A 110 -24.88 -3.34 -1.61
CA GLY A 110 -25.42 -4.70 -1.67
C GLY A 110 -24.38 -5.75 -2.05
N ALA A 111 -24.65 -6.53 -3.10
CA ALA A 111 -23.80 -7.62 -3.59
C ALA A 111 -22.55 -7.12 -4.34
N HIS A 112 -21.80 -6.17 -3.75
CA HIS A 112 -20.60 -5.58 -4.33
C HIS A 112 -20.82 -4.85 -5.67
N ASN A 113 -21.96 -4.17 -5.82
CA ASN A 113 -22.17 -3.26 -6.93
C ASN A 113 -21.38 -1.98 -6.69
N SER A 114 -20.15 -1.91 -7.21
CA SER A 114 -19.30 -0.74 -7.07
C SER A 114 -19.98 0.50 -7.66
N VAL A 115 -19.89 1.62 -6.95
CA VAL A 115 -20.38 2.94 -7.40
C VAL A 115 -19.27 3.85 -7.85
N GLY A 116 -18.02 3.50 -7.55
CA GLY A 116 -16.89 4.26 -8.04
C GLY A 116 -15.53 3.71 -7.62
N VAL A 117 -14.51 4.43 -8.07
CA VAL A 117 -13.12 4.26 -7.68
C VAL A 117 -12.69 5.57 -7.03
N ASP A 118 -12.19 5.48 -5.80
CA ASP A 118 -11.67 6.64 -5.07
C ASP A 118 -10.24 6.41 -4.62
N ARG A 119 -9.50 7.50 -4.45
CA ARG A 119 -8.18 7.52 -3.84
C ARG A 119 -8.19 8.28 -2.54
N ILE A 120 -7.59 7.67 -1.52
CA ILE A 120 -7.47 8.24 -0.19
C ILE A 120 -5.99 8.29 0.18
N THR A 121 -5.51 9.48 0.52
CA THR A 121 -4.18 9.66 1.10
C THR A 121 -4.31 9.83 2.61
N ILE A 122 -3.72 8.91 3.37
CA ILE A 122 -3.75 8.87 4.83
C ILE A 122 -2.35 9.13 5.38
N ARG A 123 -2.27 10.03 6.35
CA ARG A 123 -1.14 10.16 7.26
C ARG A 123 -1.43 9.37 8.53
N LEU A 124 -0.54 8.45 8.88
CA LEU A 124 -0.55 7.71 10.13
C LEU A 124 0.66 8.11 10.98
N GLY A 125 0.43 8.67 12.16
CA GLY A 125 1.47 8.99 13.12
C GLY A 125 1.67 7.90 14.17
N GLY A 126 2.85 7.91 14.80
CA GLY A 126 3.33 6.84 15.67
C GLY A 126 2.60 6.76 17.01
N SER A 127 1.83 7.79 17.35
CA SER A 127 0.94 7.81 18.51
C SER A 127 -0.44 7.21 18.19
N GLY A 128 -0.67 6.77 16.95
CA GLY A 128 -1.95 6.23 16.48
C GLY A 128 -2.89 7.28 15.86
N ASP A 129 -2.41 8.51 15.67
CA ASP A 129 -3.16 9.54 14.95
C ASP A 129 -3.31 9.18 13.47
N VAL A 130 -4.56 9.14 13.00
CA VAL A 130 -4.90 8.89 11.60
C VAL A 130 -5.54 10.15 11.04
N LYS A 131 -4.96 10.70 9.98
CA LYS A 131 -5.47 11.89 9.29
C LYS A 131 -5.61 11.63 7.81
N VAL A 132 -6.79 11.89 7.27
CA VAL A 132 -7.02 11.91 5.82
C VAL A 132 -6.46 13.23 5.28
N GLU A 133 -5.39 13.17 4.50
CA GLU A 133 -4.76 14.34 3.88
C GLU A 133 -5.45 14.70 2.56
N LYS A 134 -5.99 13.70 1.85
CA LYS A 134 -6.63 13.88 0.55
C LYS A 134 -7.66 12.79 0.27
N PHE A 135 -8.77 13.19 -0.34
CA PHE A 135 -9.76 12.30 -0.94
C PHE A 135 -9.98 12.74 -2.39
N GLU A 136 -9.92 11.80 -3.33
CA GLU A 136 -10.10 12.05 -4.76
C GLU A 136 -11.02 11.01 -5.36
N HIS A 137 -12.13 11.45 -5.93
CA HIS A 137 -12.97 10.59 -6.74
C HIS A 137 -12.39 10.44 -8.15
N ILE A 138 -12.20 9.21 -8.61
CA ILE A 138 -11.54 8.90 -9.90
C ILE A 138 -12.55 8.56 -10.97
N LYS A 139 -13.57 7.76 -10.64
CA LYS A 139 -14.52 7.22 -11.62
C LYS A 139 -15.83 6.81 -10.97
N SER A 140 -16.95 7.09 -11.64
CA SER A 140 -18.29 6.62 -11.29
C SER A 140 -18.70 5.37 -12.06
N TYR A 141 -19.52 4.53 -11.45
CA TYR A 141 -20.19 3.39 -12.10
C TYR A 141 -21.71 3.49 -11.90
N GLU A 142 -22.48 3.20 -12.95
CA GLU A 142 -23.93 3.22 -12.83
C GLU A 142 -24.45 2.04 -12.00
N LEU A 143 -25.32 2.34 -11.06
CA LEU A 143 -26.03 1.33 -10.28
C LEU A 143 -27.11 0.62 -11.11
N PRO A 144 -27.35 -0.68 -10.86
CA PRO A 144 -28.40 -1.40 -11.55
C PRO A 144 -29.80 -0.82 -11.23
N PRO A 145 -30.81 -1.06 -12.10
CA PRO A 145 -32.12 -0.39 -12.00
C PRO A 145 -32.82 -0.51 -10.64
N ASN A 146 -32.59 -1.61 -9.92
CA ASN A 146 -33.18 -1.88 -8.61
C ASN A 146 -32.60 -1.02 -7.47
N TYR A 147 -31.53 -0.24 -7.71
CA TYR A 147 -30.93 0.69 -6.76
C TYR A 147 -31.15 2.17 -7.14
N GLN A 148 -31.97 2.47 -8.14
CA GLN A 148 -32.20 3.86 -8.57
C GLN A 148 -32.97 4.68 -7.52
N ASN A 149 -33.70 4.01 -6.62
CA ASN A 149 -34.44 4.66 -5.53
C ASN A 149 -33.54 5.32 -4.46
N ILE A 150 -32.25 4.95 -4.38
CA ILE A 150 -31.32 5.54 -3.42
C ILE A 150 -30.52 6.70 -4.00
N VAL A 151 -30.67 7.02 -5.29
CA VAL A 151 -29.92 8.09 -5.96
C VAL A 151 -30.63 9.45 -5.76
N LYS A 152 -29.94 10.41 -5.14
CA LYS A 152 -30.41 11.80 -4.96
C LYS A 152 -30.10 12.67 -6.19
N LYS A 153 -28.87 12.57 -6.69
CA LYS A 153 -28.35 13.29 -7.85
C LYS A 153 -27.34 12.40 -8.59
N LYS A 154 -27.21 12.61 -9.91
CA LYS A 154 -26.19 11.89 -10.69
C LYS A 154 -24.77 12.29 -10.24
N TYR A 155 -23.86 11.33 -10.29
CA TYR A 155 -22.46 11.37 -9.88
C TYR A 155 -21.58 10.86 -11.02
#